data_AF-A0A6J0GYM7-F1
#
_entry.id   AF-A0A6J0GYM7-F1
#
_cell.length_a   1.000
_cell.length_b   1.000
_cell.length_c   1.000
_cell.angle_alpha   90.00
_cell.angle_beta   90.00
_cell.angle_gamma   90.00
#
_symmetry.space_group_name_H-M   'P 1'
#
loop_
_entity.id
_entity.type
_entity.pdbx_description
1 polymer ?
#
loop_
_entity_poly.entity_id
_entity_poly.type
_entity_poly.pdbx_seq_one_letter_code
_entity_poly.pdbx_strand_id
1 'polypeptide(L)'
;MPALFCCCLSAAPEEREHFPVNTRQPCRNIGVFNREGTLTMKLVNVQAIDTLFSDIATTFNGQHEAHCAMLRAARRLREVCGCAPAAALTACMDTLQQEHGAHKVQVLMEGFSFSLAVKEQEVPEELRRVQQQVQELSRSTKRVLAGRAVLQEMTSSVLQSQAELEERIRAANPEYLDQVRLEGNLRENIQKIGLARELSEHYWEAASCVVREMAQGAGLVLEGPPGNE
;
A
#
# COMPACT_ATOMS: atom_id res chain seq x y z
N MET A 1 -59.08 -31.62 -2.16
CA MET A 1 -59.66 -30.49 -2.92
C MET A 1 -60.53 -29.70 -1.95
N PRO A 2 -60.47 -28.35 -1.93
CA PRO A 2 -60.23 -27.47 -3.07
C PRO A 2 -58.90 -26.73 -3.02
N ALA A 3 -58.40 -26.46 -4.23
CA ALA A 3 -57.33 -25.54 -4.53
C ALA A 3 -57.88 -24.11 -4.52
N LEU A 4 -57.12 -23.17 -3.96
CA LEU A 4 -57.24 -21.75 -4.25
C LEU A 4 -56.03 -21.37 -5.09
N PHE A 5 -56.28 -21.24 -6.38
CA PHE A 5 -55.45 -20.56 -7.36
C PHE A 5 -55.29 -19.09 -6.94
N CYS A 6 -54.07 -18.59 -6.92
CA CYS A 6 -53.82 -17.17 -7.18
C CYS A 6 -52.63 -17.06 -8.14
N CYS A 7 -52.95 -16.63 -9.36
CA CYS A 7 -52.02 -16.33 -10.43
C CYS A 7 -51.22 -15.06 -10.10
N CYS A 8 -49.91 -15.09 -10.26
CA CYS A 8 -49.12 -13.98 -10.80
C CYS A 8 -47.91 -14.55 -11.54
N LEU A 9 -47.69 -14.01 -12.73
CA LEU A 9 -46.75 -14.47 -13.74
C LEU A 9 -45.28 -14.22 -13.37
N SER A 10 -44.47 -15.22 -13.74
CA SER A 10 -43.20 -15.15 -14.46
C SER A 10 -42.28 -13.93 -14.29
N ALA A 11 -41.11 -14.18 -13.69
CA ALA A 11 -39.83 -13.72 -14.22
C ALA A 11 -38.71 -14.63 -13.67
N ALA A 12 -38.04 -15.35 -14.56
CA ALA A 12 -36.81 -16.07 -14.25
C ALA A 12 -35.71 -15.07 -13.87
N PRO A 13 -34.84 -15.35 -12.88
CA PRO A 13 -33.58 -14.66 -12.79
C PRO A 13 -32.55 -15.43 -13.64
N GLU A 14 -32.11 -14.75 -14.68
CA GLU A 14 -31.00 -15.08 -15.57
C GLU A 14 -29.80 -15.67 -14.84
N GLU A 15 -29.24 -16.71 -15.44
CA GLU A 15 -27.87 -17.16 -15.23
C GLU A 15 -26.92 -15.97 -15.45
N ARG A 16 -26.43 -15.36 -14.37
CA ARG A 16 -25.30 -14.45 -14.45
C ARG A 16 -24.05 -15.27 -14.73
N GLU A 17 -23.69 -15.32 -15.99
CA GLU A 17 -22.36 -15.70 -16.46
C GLU A 17 -21.29 -14.99 -15.62
N HIS A 18 -20.43 -15.79 -15.00
CA HIS A 18 -19.25 -15.30 -14.30
C HIS A 18 -18.27 -14.74 -15.33
N PHE A 19 -18.20 -13.42 -15.43
CA PHE A 19 -17.12 -12.75 -16.16
C PHE A 19 -15.77 -13.14 -15.53
N PRO A 20 -14.75 -13.47 -16.34
CA PRO A 20 -13.45 -13.86 -15.83
C PRO A 20 -12.84 -12.69 -15.06
N VAL A 21 -12.45 -12.97 -13.81
CA VAL A 21 -11.66 -12.08 -12.96
C VAL A 21 -10.35 -11.80 -13.69
N ASN A 22 -10.33 -10.65 -14.36
CA ASN A 22 -9.19 -10.12 -15.06
C ASN A 22 -8.07 -9.93 -14.03
N THR A 23 -6.94 -10.60 -14.23
CA THR A 23 -5.70 -10.53 -13.45
C THR A 23 -5.03 -9.15 -13.60
N ARG A 24 -5.74 -8.09 -13.20
CA ARG A 24 -5.20 -6.74 -13.18
C ARG A 24 -4.29 -6.57 -11.97
N GLN A 25 -3.04 -6.27 -12.27
CA GLN A 25 -1.96 -5.91 -11.36
C GLN A 25 -2.43 -4.82 -10.37
N PRO A 26 -2.26 -4.99 -9.05
CA PRO A 26 -2.90 -4.14 -8.04
C PRO A 26 -2.34 -2.71 -7.95
N CYS A 27 -1.27 -2.39 -8.70
CA CYS A 27 -0.61 -1.08 -8.65
C CYS A 27 -0.96 -0.16 -9.84
N ARG A 28 -2.14 -0.28 -10.44
CA ARG A 28 -2.59 0.71 -11.43
C ARG A 28 -3.55 1.69 -10.76
N ASN A 29 -3.09 2.90 -10.50
CA ASN A 29 -4.00 4.03 -10.25
C ASN A 29 -3.63 5.29 -11.05
N ILE A 30 -4.62 5.66 -11.88
CA ILE A 30 -5.19 6.98 -12.15
C ILE A 30 -4.24 8.08 -12.66
N GLY A 31 -4.28 8.27 -14.00
CA GLY A 31 -4.27 9.53 -14.78
C GLY A 31 -3.19 10.61 -14.60
N VAL A 32 -2.64 10.74 -13.40
CA VAL A 32 -1.75 11.82 -12.95
C VAL A 32 -0.31 11.30 -12.75
N PHE A 33 -0.17 9.99 -12.48
CA PHE A 33 1.10 9.27 -12.49
C PHE A 33 1.39 8.70 -13.88
N ASN A 34 2.65 8.35 -14.16
CA ASN A 34 2.97 7.65 -15.40
C ASN A 34 2.28 6.26 -15.45
N ARG A 35 2.43 5.53 -16.57
CA ARG A 35 1.77 4.22 -16.76
C ARG A 35 2.18 3.19 -15.71
N GLU A 36 3.33 3.41 -15.09
CA GLU A 36 3.97 2.59 -14.09
C GLU A 36 3.59 2.99 -12.65
N GLY A 37 2.84 4.08 -12.44
CA GLY A 37 2.46 4.59 -11.11
C GLY A 37 3.52 5.47 -10.45
N THR A 38 4.58 5.84 -11.17
CA THR A 38 5.67 6.70 -10.71
C THR A 38 5.26 8.17 -10.74
N LEU A 39 5.60 8.88 -9.66
CA LEU A 39 5.50 10.32 -9.54
C LEU A 39 6.66 10.98 -10.28
N THR A 40 6.33 11.87 -11.22
CA THR A 40 7.29 12.70 -11.95
C THR A 40 6.90 14.18 -11.85
N MET A 41 7.90 15.01 -11.59
CA MET A 41 7.74 16.43 -11.30
C MET A 41 8.27 17.26 -12.46
N LYS A 42 7.56 18.34 -12.80
CA LYS A 42 8.03 19.32 -13.77
C LYS A 42 8.96 20.32 -13.11
N LEU A 43 9.93 20.82 -13.87
CA LEU A 43 10.87 21.82 -13.36
C LEU A 43 10.19 23.19 -13.25
N VAL A 44 10.48 23.90 -12.16
CA VAL A 44 10.07 25.29 -11.91
C VAL A 44 11.24 26.27 -11.98
N ASN A 45 12.42 25.80 -12.41
CA ASN A 45 13.63 26.61 -12.63
C ASN A 45 14.10 27.37 -11.38
N VAL A 46 13.88 26.78 -10.21
CA VAL A 46 14.41 27.28 -8.94
C VAL A 46 15.00 26.09 -8.23
N GLN A 47 16.34 25.99 -8.21
CA GLN A 47 17.06 24.79 -7.79
C GLN A 47 16.56 24.21 -6.46
N ALA A 48 16.38 25.05 -5.44
CA ALA A 48 15.90 24.60 -4.14
C ALA A 48 14.48 23.98 -4.19
N ILE A 49 13.59 24.53 -5.02
CA ILE A 49 12.22 24.00 -5.20
C ILE A 49 12.24 22.74 -6.05
N ASP A 50 13.05 22.71 -7.11
CA ASP A 50 13.22 21.53 -7.96
C ASP A 50 13.80 20.35 -7.18
N THR A 51 14.78 20.59 -6.30
CA THR A 51 15.29 19.57 -5.37
C THR A 51 14.21 19.07 -4.42
N LEU A 52 13.42 19.96 -3.81
CA LEU A 52 12.32 19.56 -2.93
C LEU A 52 11.30 18.67 -3.65
N PHE A 53 10.91 19.02 -4.88
CA PHE A 53 10.02 18.19 -5.69
C PHE A 53 10.65 16.84 -6.06
N SER A 54 11.94 16.82 -6.39
CA SER A 54 12.68 15.58 -6.67
C SER A 54 12.76 14.67 -5.44
N ASP A 55 12.95 15.23 -4.25
CA ASP A 55 13.04 14.48 -2.99
C ASP A 55 11.69 13.87 -2.61
N ILE A 56 10.60 14.62 -2.79
CA ILE A 56 9.23 14.11 -2.63
C ILE A 56 8.97 12.96 -3.60
N ALA A 57 9.30 13.14 -4.88
CA ALA A 57 9.10 12.12 -5.91
C ALA A 57 9.88 10.85 -5.58
N THR A 58 11.17 10.97 -5.27
CA THR A 58 12.03 9.85 -4.88
C THR A 58 11.47 9.09 -3.69
N THR A 59 11.05 9.82 -2.65
CA THR A 59 10.55 9.23 -1.41
C THR A 59 9.22 8.51 -1.63
N PHE A 60 8.27 9.15 -2.32
CA PHE A 60 6.98 8.53 -2.67
C PHE A 60 7.17 7.29 -3.55
N ASN A 61 8.02 7.37 -4.58
CA ASN A 61 8.25 6.25 -5.49
C ASN A 61 8.85 5.04 -4.75
N GLY A 62 9.80 5.28 -3.83
CA GLY A 62 10.33 4.22 -2.96
C GLY A 62 9.25 3.58 -2.07
N GLN A 63 8.35 4.39 -1.52
CA GLN A 63 7.21 3.88 -0.74
C GLN A 63 6.23 3.07 -1.62
N HIS A 64 5.92 3.56 -2.82
CA HIS A 64 5.06 2.89 -3.79
C HIS A 64 5.63 1.51 -4.19
N GLU A 65 6.92 1.44 -4.51
CA GLU A 65 7.59 0.17 -4.82
C GLU A 65 7.56 -0.81 -3.64
N ALA A 66 7.80 -0.31 -2.43
CA ALA A 66 7.72 -1.11 -1.21
C ALA A 66 6.30 -1.64 -0.99
N HIS A 67 5.27 -0.82 -1.22
CA HIS A 67 3.87 -1.22 -1.12
C HIS A 67 3.52 -2.29 -2.16
N CYS A 68 3.95 -2.13 -3.42
CA CYS A 68 3.76 -3.16 -4.44
C CYS A 68 4.52 -4.46 -4.13
N ALA A 69 5.70 -4.38 -3.49
CA ALA A 69 6.41 -5.56 -3.00
C ALA A 69 5.65 -6.25 -1.86
N MET A 70 5.10 -5.47 -0.92
CA MET A 70 4.29 -5.95 0.19
C MET A 70 3.04 -6.70 -0.29
N LEU A 71 2.27 -6.13 -1.22
CA LEU A 71 1.09 -6.80 -1.77
C LEU A 71 1.45 -8.10 -2.50
N ARG A 72 2.57 -8.12 -3.23
CA ARG A 72 3.06 -9.34 -3.90
C ARG A 72 3.50 -10.40 -2.88
N ALA A 73 4.22 -10.03 -1.84
CA ALA A 73 4.65 -10.94 -0.78
C ALA A 73 3.46 -11.51 -0.01
N ALA A 74 2.47 -10.68 0.33
CA ALA A 74 1.25 -11.13 1.00
C ALA A 74 0.45 -12.11 0.14
N ARG A 75 0.36 -11.84 -1.17
CA ARG A 75 -0.28 -12.76 -2.12
C ARG A 75 0.48 -14.09 -2.20
N ARG A 76 1.80 -14.06 -2.40
CA ARG A 76 2.63 -15.26 -2.47
C ARG A 76 2.57 -16.07 -1.18
N LEU A 77 2.53 -15.39 -0.03
CA LEU A 77 2.37 -16.03 1.27
C LEU A 77 1.07 -16.85 1.33
N ARG A 78 -0.06 -16.26 0.91
CA ARG A 78 -1.34 -16.98 0.82
C ARG A 78 -1.25 -18.18 -0.13
N GLU A 79 -0.61 -18.02 -1.29
CA GLU A 79 -0.42 -19.09 -2.28
C GLU A 79 0.40 -20.25 -1.70
N VAL A 80 1.53 -19.98 -1.02
CA VAL A 80 2.36 -21.04 -0.44
C VAL A 80 1.74 -21.70 0.79
N CYS A 81 0.86 -21.01 1.52
CA CYS A 81 0.10 -21.56 2.64
C CYS A 81 -1.20 -22.25 2.20
N GLY A 82 -1.50 -22.34 0.89
CA GLY A 82 -2.76 -22.94 0.41
C GLY A 82 -4.03 -22.17 0.78
N CYS A 83 -3.91 -20.90 1.19
CA CYS A 83 -5.03 -20.08 1.61
C CYS A 83 -5.86 -19.56 0.42
N ALA A 84 -7.12 -19.23 0.68
CA ALA A 84 -7.91 -18.43 -0.25
C ALA A 84 -7.22 -17.08 -0.56
N PRO A 85 -7.31 -16.54 -1.79
CA PRO A 85 -6.62 -15.30 -2.18
C PRO A 85 -6.94 -14.07 -1.31
N ALA A 86 -8.13 -14.03 -0.72
CA ALA A 86 -8.61 -12.95 0.13
C ALA A 86 -8.56 -13.30 1.64
N ALA A 87 -7.97 -14.43 2.02
CA ALA A 87 -7.84 -14.81 3.42
C ALA A 87 -6.99 -13.78 4.19
N ALA A 88 -7.36 -13.55 5.45
CA ALA A 88 -6.50 -12.83 6.39
C ALA A 88 -5.19 -13.59 6.58
N LEU A 89 -4.09 -12.87 6.81
CA LEU A 89 -2.78 -13.45 7.09
C LEU A 89 -2.80 -14.23 8.40
N THR A 90 -3.55 -13.78 9.40
CA THR A 90 -3.79 -14.53 10.65
C THR A 90 -4.33 -15.92 10.37
N ALA A 91 -5.39 -16.01 9.57
CA ALA A 91 -5.97 -17.29 9.19
C ALA A 91 -4.96 -18.20 8.48
N CYS A 92 -4.11 -17.63 7.63
CA CYS A 92 -3.02 -18.40 7.00
C CYS A 92 -2.00 -18.92 8.00
N MET A 93 -1.63 -18.11 9.00
CA MET A 93 -0.70 -18.53 10.04
C MET A 93 -1.33 -19.60 10.95
N ASP A 94 -2.62 -19.49 11.26
CA ASP A 94 -3.36 -20.48 12.04
C ASP A 94 -3.41 -21.83 11.34
N THR A 95 -3.74 -21.86 10.04
CA THR A 95 -3.71 -23.08 9.23
C THR A 95 -2.31 -23.69 9.23
N LEU A 96 -1.27 -22.88 9.01
CA LEU A 96 0.11 -23.36 8.99
C LEU A 96 0.52 -23.98 10.34
N GLN A 97 0.11 -23.37 11.46
CA GLN A 97 0.37 -23.90 12.80
C GLN A 97 -0.38 -25.22 13.05
N GLN A 98 -1.59 -25.37 12.53
CA GLN A 98 -2.37 -26.60 12.65
C GLN A 98 -1.75 -27.74 11.83
N GLU A 99 -1.38 -27.48 10.58
CA GLU A 99 -0.80 -28.47 9.66
C GLU A 99 0.61 -28.89 10.07
N HIS A 100 1.40 -27.95 10.59
CA HIS A 100 2.79 -28.18 10.99
C HIS A 100 3.01 -28.10 12.51
N GLY A 101 1.99 -28.43 13.32
CA GLY A 101 2.05 -28.30 14.78
C GLY A 101 3.22 -29.06 15.44
N ALA A 102 3.68 -30.15 14.83
CA ALA A 102 4.86 -30.90 15.27
C ALA A 102 6.16 -30.04 15.25
N HIS A 103 6.23 -29.06 14.36
CA HIS A 103 7.43 -28.25 14.09
C HIS A 103 7.48 -26.97 14.93
N LYS A 104 6.49 -26.77 15.82
CA LYS A 104 6.33 -25.60 16.71
C LYS A 104 6.51 -24.28 15.95
N VAL A 105 5.76 -24.13 14.87
CA VAL A 105 5.74 -22.93 14.03
C VAL A 105 5.16 -21.76 14.85
N GLN A 106 5.85 -20.62 14.87
CA GLN A 106 5.41 -19.44 15.63
C GLN A 106 5.76 -18.15 14.90
N VAL A 107 4.84 -17.19 14.87
CA VAL A 107 5.13 -15.82 14.44
C VAL A 107 5.81 -15.07 15.57
N LEU A 108 6.92 -14.39 15.27
CA LEU A 108 7.64 -13.53 16.21
C LEU A 108 7.57 -12.08 15.74
N MET A 109 7.38 -11.16 16.70
CA MET A 109 7.32 -9.72 16.47
C MET A 109 8.53 -9.03 17.10
N GLU A 110 9.11 -8.07 16.38
CA GLU A 110 10.17 -7.17 16.86
C GLU A 110 9.91 -5.75 16.34
N GLY A 111 9.22 -4.94 17.15
CA GLY A 111 8.69 -3.64 16.70
C GLY A 111 7.72 -3.81 15.53
N PHE A 112 8.01 -3.14 14.40
CA PHE A 112 7.27 -3.30 13.15
C PHE A 112 7.77 -4.45 12.27
N SER A 113 8.77 -5.19 12.73
CA SER A 113 9.33 -6.35 12.02
C SER A 113 8.68 -7.63 12.55
N PHE A 114 8.60 -8.65 11.70
CA PHE A 114 8.06 -9.95 12.07
C PHE A 114 8.73 -11.06 11.29
N SER A 115 8.71 -12.26 11.85
CA SER A 115 9.33 -13.45 11.25
C SER A 115 8.58 -14.71 11.66
N LEU A 116 8.88 -15.82 10.97
CA LEU A 116 8.32 -17.13 11.29
C LEU A 116 9.44 -18.03 11.84
N ALA A 117 9.33 -18.41 13.11
CA ALA A 117 10.22 -19.34 13.77
C ALA A 117 9.69 -20.78 13.64
N VAL A 118 10.60 -21.72 13.40
CA VAL A 118 10.33 -23.16 13.35
C VAL A 118 11.36 -23.83 14.25
N LYS A 119 10.92 -24.60 15.26
CA LYS A 119 11.84 -25.20 16.24
C LYS A 119 12.21 -26.62 15.82
N GLU A 120 12.92 -26.75 14.71
CA GLU A 120 13.46 -28.02 14.22
C GLU A 120 14.87 -27.87 13.65
N GLN A 121 15.63 -28.98 13.67
CA GLN A 121 17.01 -29.01 13.17
C GLN A 121 17.05 -29.04 11.63
N GLU A 122 16.04 -29.64 10.99
CA GLU A 122 15.83 -29.62 9.53
C GLU A 122 14.43 -29.11 9.22
N VAL A 123 14.33 -27.88 8.72
CA VAL A 123 13.04 -27.27 8.35
C VAL A 123 12.59 -27.82 6.98
N PRO A 124 11.35 -28.34 6.84
CA PRO A 124 10.78 -28.73 5.56
C PRO A 124 10.86 -27.63 4.49
N GLU A 125 11.05 -28.00 3.23
CA GLU A 125 11.14 -27.04 2.11
C GLU A 125 9.94 -26.10 2.01
N GLU A 126 8.74 -26.60 2.29
CA GLU A 126 7.52 -25.81 2.33
C GLU A 126 7.60 -24.70 3.38
N LEU A 127 7.96 -25.05 4.62
CA LEU A 127 8.13 -24.07 5.71
C LEU A 127 9.25 -23.07 5.41
N ARG A 128 10.33 -23.46 4.73
CA ARG A 128 11.37 -22.52 4.28
C ARG A 128 10.81 -21.50 3.27
N ARG A 129 9.98 -21.95 2.33
CA ARG A 129 9.33 -21.03 1.37
C ARG A 129 8.41 -20.05 2.09
N VAL A 130 7.65 -20.52 3.07
CA VAL A 130 6.81 -19.65 3.91
C VAL A 130 7.66 -18.64 4.67
N GLN A 131 8.75 -19.07 5.33
CA GLN A 131 9.67 -18.17 6.04
C GLN A 131 10.23 -17.08 5.11
N GLN A 132 10.61 -17.43 3.89
CA GLN A 132 11.07 -16.45 2.89
C GLN A 132 9.99 -15.43 2.53
N GLN A 133 8.73 -15.87 2.33
CA GLN A 133 7.64 -14.94 2.03
C GLN A 133 7.29 -14.04 3.22
N VAL A 134 7.32 -14.57 4.45
CA VAL A 134 7.11 -13.78 5.67
C VAL A 134 8.22 -12.74 5.84
N GLN A 135 9.48 -13.10 5.55
CA GLN A 135 10.60 -12.16 5.61
C GLN A 135 10.48 -11.05 4.55
N GLU A 136 10.12 -11.40 3.31
CA GLU A 136 9.88 -10.41 2.26
C GLU A 136 8.73 -9.47 2.63
N LEU A 137 7.63 -10.04 3.15
CA LEU A 137 6.49 -9.28 3.61
C LEU A 137 6.89 -8.32 4.73
N SER A 138 7.61 -8.79 5.75
CA SER A 138 8.07 -7.94 6.85
C SER A 138 8.97 -6.80 6.37
N ARG A 139 9.95 -7.11 5.51
CA ARG A 139 10.88 -6.11 4.98
C ARG A 139 10.16 -5.04 4.16
N SER A 140 9.24 -5.44 3.29
CA SER A 140 8.49 -4.53 2.44
C SER A 140 7.49 -3.70 3.24
N THR A 141 6.75 -4.29 4.18
CA THR A 141 5.89 -3.57 5.14
C THR A 141 6.68 -2.51 5.93
N LYS A 142 7.84 -2.88 6.48
CA LYS A 142 8.70 -1.95 7.23
C LYS A 142 9.14 -0.75 6.37
N ARG A 143 9.48 -0.99 5.10
CA ARG A 143 9.86 0.08 4.16
C ARG A 143 8.71 1.04 3.87
N VAL A 144 7.48 0.53 3.73
CA VAL A 144 6.29 1.39 3.57
C VAL A 144 6.10 2.30 4.78
N LEU A 145 6.22 1.73 5.98
CA LEU A 145 6.03 2.46 7.24
C LEU A 145 7.13 3.51 7.50
N ALA A 146 8.38 3.18 7.19
CA ALA A 146 9.54 4.05 7.46
C ALA A 146 9.48 5.39 6.69
N GLY A 147 8.84 5.42 5.51
CA GLY A 147 8.74 6.63 4.69
C GLY A 147 7.67 7.63 5.12
N ARG A 148 6.73 7.26 6.02
CA ARG A 148 5.53 8.06 6.28
C ARG A 148 5.85 9.46 6.78
N ALA A 149 6.58 9.57 7.90
CA ALA A 149 6.78 10.87 8.55
C ALA A 149 7.50 11.87 7.65
N VAL A 150 8.55 11.42 6.95
CA VAL A 150 9.33 12.26 6.04
C VAL A 150 8.47 12.71 4.86
N LEU A 151 7.73 11.80 4.23
CA LEU A 151 6.86 12.14 3.11
C LEU A 151 5.70 13.05 3.53
N GLN A 152 5.09 12.81 4.69
CA GLN A 152 4.04 13.65 5.24
C GLN A 152 4.53 15.07 5.50
N GLU A 153 5.72 15.23 6.09
CA GLU A 153 6.32 16.55 6.36
C GLU A 153 6.60 17.31 5.07
N MET A 154 7.31 16.70 4.12
CA MET A 154 7.65 17.37 2.85
C MET A 154 6.40 17.75 2.05
N THR A 155 5.42 16.84 1.96
CA THR A 155 4.18 17.12 1.23
C THR A 155 3.33 18.18 1.94
N SER A 156 3.24 18.16 3.27
CA SER A 156 2.51 19.18 4.04
C SER A 156 3.16 20.55 3.91
N SER A 157 4.49 20.62 4.00
CA SER A 157 5.26 21.86 3.83
C SER A 157 4.97 22.50 2.47
N VAL A 158 5.08 21.74 1.37
CA VAL A 158 4.81 22.24 0.02
C VAL A 158 3.36 22.72 -0.15
N LEU A 159 2.40 21.93 0.33
CA LEU A 159 0.97 22.25 0.17
C LEU A 159 0.58 23.51 0.97
N GLN A 160 1.25 23.77 2.10
CA GLN A 160 1.01 24.94 2.94
C GLN A 160 1.74 26.19 2.43
N SER A 161 2.86 26.04 1.73
CA SER A 161 3.70 27.15 1.27
C SER A 161 3.47 27.54 -0.20
N GLN A 162 2.34 27.16 -0.82
CA GLN A 162 2.13 27.36 -2.26
C GLN A 162 2.33 28.82 -2.71
N ALA A 163 1.74 29.78 -2.01
CA ALA A 163 1.84 31.20 -2.37
C ALA A 163 3.30 31.71 -2.30
N GLU A 164 4.06 31.27 -1.29
CA GLU A 164 5.49 31.61 -1.16
C GLU A 164 6.30 31.01 -2.32
N LEU A 165 6.00 29.77 -2.71
CA LEU A 165 6.67 29.12 -3.85
C LEU A 165 6.39 29.87 -5.16
N GLU A 166 5.15 30.32 -5.38
CA GLU A 166 4.78 31.15 -6.53
C GLU A 166 5.57 32.46 -6.56
N GLU A 167 5.66 33.17 -5.44
CA GLU A 167 6.42 34.42 -5.33
C GLU A 167 7.92 34.21 -5.61
N ARG A 168 8.50 33.14 -5.07
CA ARG A 168 9.91 32.79 -5.30
C ARG A 168 10.20 32.46 -6.76
N ILE A 169 9.28 31.78 -7.45
CA ILE A 169 9.41 31.50 -8.89
C ILE A 169 9.33 32.78 -9.70
N ARG A 170 8.37 33.68 -9.41
CA ARG A 170 8.25 34.98 -10.08
C ARG A 170 9.48 35.86 -9.87
N ALA A 171 10.01 35.89 -8.64
CA ALA A 171 11.20 36.68 -8.31
C ALA A 171 12.47 36.16 -9.01
N ALA A 172 12.62 34.84 -9.13
CA ALA A 172 13.77 34.22 -9.78
C ALA A 172 13.70 34.25 -11.32
N ASN A 173 12.51 34.36 -11.90
CA ASN A 173 12.28 34.30 -13.34
C ASN A 173 11.49 35.54 -13.78
N PRO A 174 12.15 36.66 -14.15
CA PRO A 174 11.46 37.91 -14.44
C PRO A 174 10.75 37.94 -15.81
N GLU A 175 11.09 37.02 -16.72
CA GLU A 175 10.48 36.94 -18.05
C GLU A 175 9.05 36.40 -17.97
N TYR A 176 8.08 37.18 -18.48
CA TYR A 176 6.65 36.90 -18.31
C TYR A 176 6.22 35.54 -18.87
N LEU A 177 6.69 35.18 -20.07
CA LEU A 177 6.34 33.89 -20.68
C LEU A 177 6.89 32.70 -19.89
N ASP A 178 8.07 32.86 -19.28
CA ASP A 178 8.62 31.85 -18.38
C ASP A 178 7.82 31.77 -17.08
N GLN A 179 7.40 32.90 -16.49
CA GLN A 179 6.53 32.89 -15.31
C GLN A 179 5.26 32.09 -15.55
N VAL A 180 4.54 32.37 -16.65
CA VAL A 180 3.29 31.65 -16.98
C VAL A 180 3.52 30.14 -17.09
N ARG A 181 4.60 29.73 -17.76
CA ARG A 181 4.96 28.31 -17.91
C ARG A 181 5.31 27.66 -16.57
N LEU A 182 6.16 28.32 -15.77
CA LEU A 182 6.68 27.77 -14.52
C LEU A 182 5.61 27.73 -13.41
N GLU A 183 4.72 28.73 -13.35
CA GLU A 183 3.54 28.68 -12.48
C GLU A 183 2.57 27.57 -12.90
N GLY A 184 2.42 27.33 -14.22
CA GLY A 184 1.70 26.16 -14.72
C GLY A 184 2.29 24.85 -14.23
N ASN A 185 3.62 24.71 -14.30
CA ASN A 185 4.34 23.55 -13.78
C ASN A 185 4.17 23.40 -12.26
N LEU A 186 4.24 24.50 -11.51
CA LEU A 186 4.01 24.49 -10.06
C LEU A 186 2.62 23.95 -9.74
N ARG A 187 1.56 24.49 -10.35
CA ARG A 187 0.18 24.04 -10.10
C ARG A 187 -0.01 22.55 -10.35
N GLU A 188 0.56 22.03 -11.45
CA GLU A 188 0.52 20.59 -11.74
C GLU A 188 1.27 19.77 -10.68
N ASN A 189 2.46 20.22 -10.27
CA ASN A 189 3.24 19.56 -9.23
C ASN A 189 2.51 19.55 -7.88
N ILE A 190 1.88 20.66 -7.48
CA ILE A 190 1.07 20.75 -6.25
C ILE A 190 -0.09 19.74 -6.29
N GLN A 191 -0.81 19.66 -7.41
CA GLN A 191 -1.89 18.69 -7.58
C GLN A 191 -1.38 17.24 -7.46
N LYS A 192 -0.27 16.93 -8.12
CA LYS A 192 0.39 15.61 -8.03
C LYS A 192 0.79 15.26 -6.60
N ILE A 193 1.35 16.22 -5.87
CA ILE A 193 1.76 16.06 -4.46
C ILE A 193 0.55 15.79 -3.57
N GLY A 194 -0.58 16.49 -3.79
CA GLY A 194 -1.83 16.23 -3.08
C GLY A 194 -2.29 14.77 -3.23
N LEU A 195 -2.32 14.26 -4.47
CA LEU A 195 -2.69 12.88 -4.74
C LEU A 195 -1.68 11.86 -4.18
N ALA A 196 -0.39 12.18 -4.25
CA ALA A 196 0.67 11.33 -3.68
C ALA A 196 0.52 11.21 -2.15
N ARG A 197 0.14 12.29 -1.47
CA ARG A 197 -0.15 12.29 -0.03
C ARG A 197 -1.32 11.37 0.31
N GLU A 198 -2.43 11.47 -0.42
CA GLU A 198 -3.61 10.61 -0.21
C GLU A 198 -3.27 9.12 -0.42
N LEU A 199 -2.54 8.80 -1.50
CA LEU A 199 -2.10 7.43 -1.76
C LEU A 199 -1.12 6.91 -0.71
N SER A 200 -0.21 7.75 -0.22
CA SER A 200 0.72 7.39 0.86
C SER A 200 -0.02 6.99 2.14
N GLU A 201 -1.09 7.70 2.51
CA GLU A 201 -1.90 7.35 3.67
C GLU A 201 -2.56 5.97 3.50
N HIS A 202 -3.11 5.68 2.32
CA HIS A 202 -3.63 4.34 2.03
C HIS A 202 -2.57 3.24 2.08
N TYR A 203 -1.35 3.51 1.61
CA TYR A 203 -0.25 2.55 1.71
C TYR A 203 0.13 2.29 3.17
N TRP A 204 0.13 3.34 3.99
CA TRP A 204 0.39 3.23 5.42
C TRP A 204 -0.71 2.43 6.14
N GLU A 205 -1.98 2.68 5.84
CA GLU A 205 -3.12 1.92 6.39
C GLU A 205 -2.99 0.43 6.06
N ALA A 206 -2.73 0.10 4.79
CA ALA A 206 -2.53 -1.28 4.35
C ALA A 206 -1.35 -1.96 5.06
N ALA A 207 -0.21 -1.27 5.20
CA ALA A 207 0.96 -1.78 5.92
C ALA A 207 0.68 -1.97 7.41
N SER A 208 -0.07 -1.06 8.02
CA SER A 208 -0.47 -1.14 9.43
C SER A 208 -1.42 -2.31 9.69
N CYS A 209 -2.33 -2.61 8.75
CA CYS A 209 -3.17 -3.80 8.80
C CYS A 209 -2.33 -5.08 8.78
N VAL A 210 -1.31 -5.17 7.91
CA VAL A 210 -0.40 -6.33 7.90
C VAL A 210 0.30 -6.51 9.24
N VAL A 211 0.86 -5.45 9.82
CA VAL A 211 1.50 -5.52 11.15
C VAL A 211 0.52 -6.00 12.21
N ARG A 212 -0.72 -5.50 12.19
CA ARG A 212 -1.76 -5.90 13.15
C ARG A 212 -2.14 -7.37 13.02
N GLU A 213 -2.33 -7.85 11.80
CA GLU A 213 -2.61 -9.26 11.55
C GLU A 213 -1.44 -10.15 12.01
N MET A 214 -0.19 -9.78 11.69
CA MET A 214 0.96 -10.56 12.13
C MET A 214 1.16 -10.52 13.65
N ALA A 215 0.87 -9.39 14.30
CA ALA A 215 0.88 -9.26 15.75
C ALA A 215 -0.17 -10.17 16.41
N GLN A 216 -1.40 -10.21 15.85
CA GLN A 216 -2.43 -11.15 16.28
C GLN A 216 -1.98 -12.60 16.15
N GLY A 217 -1.35 -12.96 15.03
CA GLY A 217 -0.75 -14.29 14.82
C GLY A 217 0.39 -14.64 15.79
N ALA A 218 1.02 -13.64 16.39
CA ALA A 218 2.01 -13.79 17.46
C ALA A 218 1.38 -13.82 18.87
N GLY A 219 0.06 -13.72 18.98
CA GLY A 219 -0.65 -13.64 20.26
C GLY A 219 -0.61 -12.26 20.93
N LEU A 220 -0.27 -11.20 20.17
CA LEU A 220 -0.26 -9.82 20.66
C LEU A 220 -1.55 -9.11 20.25
N VAL A 221 -2.19 -8.43 21.21
CA VAL A 221 -3.28 -7.50 20.93
C VAL A 221 -2.68 -6.09 20.84
N LEU A 222 -2.61 -5.53 19.64
CA LEU A 222 -2.27 -4.11 19.48
C LEU A 222 -3.55 -3.30 19.71
N GLU A 223 -3.61 -2.55 20.81
CA GLU A 223 -4.67 -1.57 21.04
C GLU A 223 -4.67 -0.55 19.89
N GLY A 224 -5.86 -0.12 19.47
CA GLY A 224 -6.04 0.85 18.38
C GLY A 224 -5.35 2.19 18.68
N PRO A 225 -5.20 3.08 17.69
CA PRO A 225 -4.64 4.40 17.94
C PRO A 225 -5.47 5.09 19.04
N PRO A 226 -4.83 5.85 19.95
CA PRO A 226 -5.55 6.57 20.98
C PRO A 226 -6.57 7.47 20.29
N GLY A 227 -7.85 7.27 20.60
CA GLY A 227 -8.89 8.21 20.23
C GLY A 227 -8.52 9.56 20.84
N ASN A 228 -8.59 10.61 20.04
CA ASN A 228 -8.44 11.97 20.54
C ASN A 228 -9.57 12.22 21.54
N GLU A 229 -9.23 12.21 22.84
CA GLU A 229 -9.95 12.94 23.87
C GLU A 229 -9.63 14.43 23.78
#